data_AF-A0A6L2P007-F1
#
_entry.id   AF-A0A6L2P007-F1
#
_cell.length_a   1.000
_cell.length_b   1.000
_cell.length_c   1.000
_cell.angle_alpha   90.00
_cell.angle_beta   90.00
_cell.angle_gamma   90.00
#
_symmetry.space_group_name_H-M   'P 1'
#
loop_
_entity.id
_entity.type
_entity.pdbx_description
1 polymer ?
#
loop_
_entity_poly.entity_id
_entity_poly.type
_entity_poly.pdbx_seq_one_letter_code
_entity_poly.pdbx_strand_id
1 'polypeptide(L)'
;MSSFKRYMMIHYIMPLKGVNYANKIFFGAFTAWHLKADRKIKIMLRIADLYKPYVLINIIYDDANLKTLHDTLRECNKAEKEMFYFDVKSVNWEDYFMNIHIPGLVKYALRL
;
A
#
# COMPACT_ATOMS: atom_id res chain seq x y z
N MET A 1 5.83 13.35 -2.93
CA MET A 1 4.97 12.88 -4.06
C MET A 1 5.47 13.32 -5.43
N SER A 2 5.88 14.57 -5.62
CA SER A 2 6.48 15.05 -6.89
C SER A 2 7.74 14.27 -7.28
N SER A 3 8.63 14.02 -6.31
CA SER A 3 9.83 13.17 -6.47
C SER A 3 9.49 11.75 -6.94
N PHE A 4 8.54 11.09 -6.27
CA PHE A 4 8.06 9.76 -6.65
C PHE A 4 7.48 9.74 -8.08
N LYS A 5 6.61 10.69 -8.43
CA LYS A 5 6.03 10.76 -9.78
C LYS A 5 7.10 10.97 -10.85
N ARG A 6 8.10 11.82 -10.58
CA ARG A 6 9.25 12.04 -11.48
C ARG A 6 10.08 10.77 -11.66
N TYR A 7 10.38 10.06 -10.57
CA TYR A 7 11.09 8.78 -10.62
C TYR A 7 10.32 7.74 -11.45
N MET A 8 9.02 7.57 -11.18
CA MET A 8 8.14 6.67 -11.95
C MET A 8 8.11 7.00 -13.43
N MET A 9 8.08 8.30 -13.76
CA MET A 9 8.05 8.79 -15.13
C MET A 9 9.32 8.43 -15.90
N ILE A 10 10.49 8.70 -15.30
CA ILE A 10 11.80 8.51 -15.94
C ILE A 10 12.14 7.02 -16.06
N HIS A 11 11.94 6.23 -14.99
CA HIS A 11 12.45 4.86 -14.93
C HIS A 11 11.47 3.79 -15.44
N TYR A 12 10.18 4.09 -15.52
CA TYR A 12 9.18 3.07 -15.86
C TYR A 12 8.27 3.51 -17.00
N ILE A 13 7.65 4.69 -16.92
CA ILE A 13 6.64 5.12 -17.91
C ILE A 13 7.28 5.44 -19.27
N MET A 14 8.36 6.22 -19.31
CA MET A 14 9.05 6.54 -20.57
C MET A 14 9.63 5.29 -21.25
N PRO A 15 10.37 4.40 -20.55
CA PRO A 15 10.85 3.16 -21.14
C PRO A 15 9.72 2.27 -21.68
N LEU A 16 8.62 2.13 -20.95
CA LEU A 16 7.47 1.34 -21.39
C LEU A 16 6.86 1.90 -22.69
N LYS A 17 6.76 3.23 -22.82
CA LYS A 17 6.34 3.86 -24.08
C LYS A 17 7.30 3.50 -25.22
N GLY A 18 8.60 3.53 -24.98
CA GLY A 18 9.62 3.09 -25.95
C GLY A 18 9.40 1.64 -26.41
N VAL A 19 9.16 0.73 -25.46
CA VAL A 19 8.85 -0.67 -25.78
C VAL A 19 7.55 -0.80 -26.57
N ASN A 20 6.53 0.02 -26.33
CA ASN A 20 5.31 0.00 -27.13
C ASN A 20 5.57 0.35 -28.61
N TYR A 21 6.44 1.31 -28.89
CA TYR A 21 6.84 1.63 -30.26
C TYR A 21 7.63 0.49 -30.90
N ALA A 22 8.61 -0.07 -30.19
CA ALA A 22 9.35 -1.24 -30.66
C ALA A 22 8.40 -2.42 -30.93
N ASN A 23 7.42 -2.65 -30.05
CA ASN A 23 6.43 -3.71 -30.22
C ASN A 23 5.62 -3.56 -31.52
N LYS A 24 5.30 -2.33 -31.94
CA LYS A 24 4.64 -2.08 -33.24
C LYS A 24 5.56 -2.40 -34.42
N ILE A 25 6.85 -2.08 -34.31
CA ILE A 25 7.85 -2.38 -35.34
C ILE A 25 8.07 -3.89 -35.47
N PHE A 26 8.10 -4.60 -34.34
CA PHE A 26 8.27 -6.06 -34.26
C PHE A 26 6.94 -6.83 -34.28
N PHE A 27 5.91 -6.32 -34.94
CA PHE A 27 4.63 -7.00 -35.17
C PHE A 27 3.98 -7.62 -33.92
N GLY A 28 4.13 -6.98 -32.76
CA GLY A 28 3.48 -7.39 -31.52
C GLY A 28 4.25 -8.42 -30.68
N ALA A 29 5.52 -8.72 -31.00
CA ALA A 29 6.34 -9.71 -30.29
C ALA A 29 6.41 -9.54 -28.75
N PHE A 30 6.23 -8.32 -28.24
CA PHE A 30 6.32 -7.97 -26.82
C PHE A 30 4.97 -7.57 -26.21
N THR A 31 3.85 -7.80 -26.90
CA THR A 31 2.53 -7.31 -26.48
C THR A 31 2.14 -7.82 -25.09
N ALA A 32 2.29 -9.12 -24.84
CA ALA A 32 1.95 -9.71 -23.54
C ALA A 32 2.81 -9.14 -22.40
N TRP A 33 4.11 -8.98 -22.64
CA TRP A 33 5.03 -8.38 -21.67
C TRP A 33 4.67 -6.92 -21.39
N HIS A 34 4.42 -6.13 -22.43
CA HIS A 34 4.06 -4.73 -22.32
C HIS A 34 2.77 -4.55 -21.52
N LEU A 35 1.72 -5.32 -21.82
CA LEU A 35 0.46 -5.29 -21.07
C LEU A 35 0.65 -5.65 -19.59
N LYS A 36 1.45 -6.67 -19.29
CA LYS A 36 1.77 -7.06 -17.91
C LYS A 36 2.53 -5.98 -17.16
N ALA A 37 3.49 -5.33 -17.81
CA ALA A 37 4.28 -4.24 -17.23
C ALA A 37 3.42 -2.97 -17.01
N ASP A 38 2.60 -2.59 -18.00
CA ASP A 38 1.65 -1.48 -17.91
C ASP A 38 0.69 -1.65 -16.73
N ARG A 39 0.10 -2.85 -16.58
CA ARG A 39 -0.78 -3.17 -15.45
C ARG A 39 -0.06 -2.99 -14.11
N LYS A 40 1.17 -3.51 -13.97
CA LYS A 40 1.96 -3.36 -12.72
C LYS A 40 2.25 -1.90 -12.38
N ILE A 41 2.61 -1.08 -13.38
CA ILE A 41 2.87 0.35 -13.18
C ILE A 41 1.60 1.07 -12.72
N LYS A 42 0.45 0.78 -13.35
CA LYS A 42 -0.85 1.34 -12.95
C LYS A 42 -1.23 0.98 -11.52
N ILE A 43 -1.00 -0.28 -11.10
CA ILE A 43 -1.21 -0.73 -9.72
C ILE A 43 -0.38 0.13 -8.75
N MET A 44 0.93 0.25 -9.02
CA MET A 44 1.84 0.99 -8.15
C MET A 44 1.46 2.47 -8.03
N LEU A 45 1.08 3.12 -9.13
CA LEU A 45 0.62 4.51 -9.09
C LEU A 45 -0.65 4.66 -8.25
N ARG A 46 -1.60 3.72 -8.38
CA ARG A 46 -2.86 3.76 -7.62
C ARG A 46 -2.66 3.51 -6.13
N ILE A 47 -1.76 2.59 -5.77
CA ILE A 47 -1.32 2.39 -4.38
C ILE A 47 -0.72 3.70 -3.85
N ALA A 48 0.24 4.29 -4.56
CA ALA A 48 0.89 5.52 -4.11
C ALA A 48 -0.09 6.68 -3.92
N ASP A 49 -1.06 6.85 -4.82
CA ASP A 49 -2.10 7.89 -4.67
C ASP A 49 -3.06 7.57 -3.51
N LEU A 50 -3.38 6.30 -3.23
CA LEU A 50 -4.20 5.90 -2.08
C LEU A 50 -3.50 6.16 -0.74
N TYR A 51 -2.20 5.85 -0.65
CA TYR A 51 -1.43 6.07 0.58
C TYR A 51 -0.95 7.50 0.76
N LYS A 52 -1.10 8.34 -0.27
CA LYS A 52 -0.72 9.76 -0.26
C LYS A 52 -1.18 10.49 1.02
N PRO A 53 -2.47 10.49 1.41
CA PRO A 53 -2.90 11.17 2.63
C PRO A 53 -2.31 10.56 3.91
N TYR A 54 -2.07 9.25 3.95
CA TYR A 54 -1.55 8.58 5.14
C TYR A 54 -0.06 8.87 5.39
N VAL A 55 0.72 9.07 4.33
CA VAL A 55 2.18 9.25 4.44
C VAL A 55 2.60 10.72 4.36
N LEU A 56 1.77 11.59 3.77
CA LEU A 56 2.13 13.01 3.56
C LEU A 56 1.44 13.98 4.50
N ILE A 57 0.47 13.52 5.29
CA ILE A 57 -0.13 14.36 6.30
C ILE A 57 0.58 14.07 7.63
N ASN A 58 1.20 15.10 8.22
CA ASN A 58 1.66 15.06 9.61
C ASN A 58 0.46 15.18 10.56
N ILE A 59 -0.44 14.20 10.54
CA ILE A 59 -1.44 14.07 11.60
C ILE A 59 -0.82 13.20 12.68
N ILE A 60 -0.65 13.79 13.86
CA ILE A 60 -0.45 13.05 15.10
C ILE A 60 -1.85 12.82 15.66
N TYR A 61 -2.27 11.57 15.71
CA TYR A 61 -3.49 11.20 16.41
C TYR A 61 -3.17 11.10 17.90
N ASP A 62 -3.86 11.89 18.72
CA ASP A 62 -3.81 11.74 20.17
C ASP A 62 -4.49 10.43 20.57
N ASP A 63 -3.73 9.55 21.21
CA ASP A 63 -4.16 8.24 21.68
C ASP A 63 -4.34 8.18 23.20
N ALA A 64 -4.32 9.33 23.91
CA ALA A 64 -4.41 9.38 25.37
C ALA A 64 -5.64 8.64 25.91
N ASN A 65 -6.83 8.90 25.36
CA ASN A 65 -8.06 8.22 25.80
C ASN A 65 -8.03 6.71 25.54
N LEU A 66 -7.41 6.29 24.44
CA LEU A 66 -7.27 4.88 24.09
C LEU A 66 -6.33 4.16 25.06
N LYS A 67 -5.21 4.81 25.43
CA LYS A 67 -4.29 4.32 26.48
C LYS A 67 -4.99 4.22 27.83
N THR A 68 -5.71 5.26 28.25
CA THR A 68 -6.48 5.24 29.51
C THR A 68 -7.48 4.09 29.54
N LEU A 69 -8.24 3.89 28.46
CA LEU A 69 -9.18 2.78 28.35
C LEU A 69 -8.48 1.42 28.45
N HIS A 70 -7.37 1.25 27.72
CA HIS A 70 -6.57 0.03 27.74
C HIS A 70 -6.01 -0.28 29.14
N ASP A 71 -5.48 0.73 29.83
CA ASP A 71 -4.92 0.58 31.18
C ASP A 71 -6.01 0.28 32.21
N THR A 72 -7.19 0.89 32.08
CA THR A 72 -8.35 0.60 32.93
C THR A 72 -8.83 -0.86 32.75
N LEU A 73 -8.92 -1.33 31.50
CA LEU A 73 -9.26 -2.73 31.21
C LEU A 73 -8.22 -3.71 31.77
N ARG A 74 -6.94 -3.32 31.80
CA ARG A 74 -5.87 -4.13 32.39
C ARG A 74 -6.05 -4.32 33.90
N GLU A 75 -6.62 -3.35 34.60
CA GLU A 75 -6.83 -3.37 36.05
C GLU A 75 -8.16 -4.01 36.46
N CYS A 76 -9.22 -3.87 35.67
CA CYS A 76 -10.58 -4.25 36.09
C CYS A 76 -10.97 -5.70 35.78
N ASN A 77 -10.53 -6.31 34.67
CA ASN A 77 -11.03 -7.63 34.26
C ASN A 77 -10.11 -8.40 33.30
N LYS A 78 -9.58 -9.54 33.77
CA LYS A 78 -8.68 -10.41 32.98
C LYS A 78 -9.37 -11.01 31.75
N ALA A 79 -10.65 -11.37 31.85
CA ALA A 79 -11.39 -12.00 30.77
C ALA A 79 -11.71 -11.01 29.63
N GLU A 80 -12.10 -9.78 29.98
CA GLU A 80 -12.30 -8.71 28.98
C GLU A 80 -10.98 -8.29 28.34
N LYS A 81 -9.88 -8.26 29.10
CA LYS A 81 -8.54 -8.01 28.56
C LYS A 81 -8.15 -9.04 27.50
N GLU A 82 -8.38 -10.32 27.75
CA GLU A 82 -8.06 -11.38 26.77
C GLU A 82 -8.98 -11.34 25.55
N MET A 83 -10.26 -10.97 25.74
CA MET A 83 -11.24 -10.88 24.66
C MET A 83 -11.06 -9.65 23.77
N PHE A 84 -10.65 -8.51 24.34
CA PHE A 84 -10.52 -7.22 23.66
C PHE A 84 -9.08 -6.67 23.63
N TYR A 85 -8.09 -7.55 23.70
CA TYR A 85 -6.68 -7.15 23.70
C TYR A 85 -6.34 -6.29 22.49
N PHE A 86 -5.96 -5.04 22.72
CA PHE A 86 -5.60 -4.07 21.68
C PHE A 86 -4.29 -3.36 22.04
N ASP A 87 -3.17 -4.00 21.71
CA ASP A 87 -1.85 -3.34 21.74
C ASP A 87 -1.32 -3.19 20.30
N VAL A 88 -1.40 -1.97 19.79
CA VAL A 88 -0.89 -1.56 18.47
C VAL A 88 0.60 -1.90 18.31
N LYS A 89 1.38 -1.90 19.40
CA LYS A 89 2.82 -2.20 19.37
C LYS A 89 3.10 -3.70 19.27
N SER A 90 2.13 -4.55 19.64
CA SER A 90 2.27 -6.00 19.57
C SER A 90 2.10 -6.55 18.14
N VAL A 91 1.55 -5.75 17.24
CA VAL A 91 1.37 -6.14 15.83
C VAL A 91 2.73 -6.21 15.16
N ASN A 92 3.03 -7.34 14.52
CA ASN A 92 4.12 -7.41 13.56
C ASN A 92 3.71 -6.63 12.30
N TRP A 93 4.03 -5.33 12.29
CA TRP A 93 3.63 -4.42 11.22
C TRP A 93 4.20 -4.82 9.86
N GLU A 94 5.42 -5.34 9.81
CA GLU A 94 6.02 -5.80 8.56
C GLU A 94 5.22 -6.97 7.97
N ASP A 95 4.94 -8.00 8.76
CA ASP A 95 4.13 -9.13 8.33
C ASP A 95 2.71 -8.70 7.94
N TYR A 96 2.07 -7.88 8.76
CA TYR A 96 0.74 -7.35 8.48
C TYR A 96 0.70 -6.61 7.14
N PHE A 97 1.62 -5.69 6.87
CA PHE A 97 1.61 -4.93 5.63
C PHE A 97 1.91 -5.80 4.42
N MET A 98 2.93 -6.67 4.52
CA MET A 98 3.43 -7.44 3.38
C MET A 98 2.53 -8.61 3.03
N ASN A 99 1.97 -9.31 4.02
CA ASN A 99 1.26 -10.56 3.82
C ASN A 99 -0.26 -10.43 3.93
N ILE A 100 -0.77 -9.38 4.57
CA ILE A 100 -2.21 -9.20 4.79
C ILE A 100 -2.73 -7.95 4.06
N HIS A 101 -2.23 -6.78 4.41
CA HIS A 101 -2.82 -5.50 4.05
C HIS A 101 -2.65 -5.17 2.56
N ILE A 102 -1.42 -5.16 2.04
CA ILE A 102 -1.16 -4.84 0.62
C ILE A 102 -1.80 -5.89 -0.31
N PRO A 103 -1.65 -7.21 -0.07
CA PRO A 103 -2.32 -8.22 -0.90
C PRO A 103 -3.84 -8.09 -0.87
N GLY A 104 -4.44 -7.87 0.32
CA GLY A 104 -5.87 -7.66 0.47
C GLY A 104 -6.36 -6.43 -0.29
N LEU A 105 -5.61 -5.32 -0.20
CA LEU A 105 -5.91 -4.10 -0.93
C LEU A 105 -5.88 -4.34 -2.46
N VAL A 106 -4.85 -5.01 -2.96
CA VAL A 106 -4.71 -5.35 -4.38
C VAL A 106 -5.86 -6.25 -4.85
N LYS A 107 -6.29 -7.20 -4.02
CA LYS A 107 -7.33 -8.17 -4.37
C LYS A 107 -8.75 -7.58 -4.33
N TYR A 108 -9.04 -6.74 -3.34
CA TYR A 108 -10.43 -6.35 -3.03
C TYR A 108 -10.73 -4.86 -3.28
N ALA A 109 -9.77 -3.97 -3.07
CA ALA A 109 -9.99 -2.52 -3.19
C ALA A 109 -9.53 -1.97 -4.55
N LEU A 110 -8.46 -2.52 -5.10
CA LEU A 110 -7.98 -2.18 -6.43
C LEU A 110 -8.67 -3.08 -7.46
N ARG A 111 -9.77 -2.60 -8.04
CA ARG A 111 -10.30 -3.21 -9.27
C ARG A 111 -9.26 -3.00 -10.38
N LEU A 112 -8.67 -4.10 -10.85
CA LEU A 112 -7.53 -4.13 -11.78
C LEU A 112 -7.79 -4.95 -13.02
#